data_AF-A0A6M0H421-F1
#
_entry.id   AF-A0A6M0H421-F1
#
_cell.length_a   1.000
_cell.length_b   1.000
_cell.length_c   1.000
_cell.angle_alpha   90.00
_cell.angle_beta   90.00
_cell.angle_gamma   90.00
#
_symmetry.space_group_name_H-M   'P 1'
#
loop_
_entity.id
_entity.type
_entity.pdbx_description
1 polymer ?
#
loop_
_entity_poly.entity_id
_entity_poly.type
_entity_poly.pdbx_seq_one_letter_code
_entity_poly.pdbx_strand_id
1 'polypeptide(L)'
;MCHVYVPDLVENYNSDALRYFFLINSPEKRDTDFSWQEFVNSNNGELLGTYGNLANRTLVFVKKYFNNTIPSGNIDYNINKKIKYLYYSVGNHIENGNFKIAVEEIFSFIRSINKYFDEKTPWITINSNLEECKTTIYN
;
A
#
# COMPACT_ATOMS: atom_id res chain seq x y z
N MET A 1 23.91 -3.35 23.47
CA MET A 1 23.45 -2.17 22.70
C MET A 1 24.01 -2.36 21.29
N CYS A 2 23.17 -2.73 20.32
CA CYS A 2 23.62 -2.89 18.94
C CYS A 2 23.66 -1.49 18.32
N HIS A 3 24.85 -0.99 17.99
CA HIS A 3 24.98 0.30 17.31
C HIS A 3 24.50 0.13 15.87
N VAL A 4 23.39 0.78 15.54
CA VAL A 4 22.85 0.80 14.19
C VAL A 4 23.36 2.07 13.51
N TYR A 5 24.34 1.92 12.61
CA TYR A 5 24.86 3.04 11.83
C TYR A 5 24.03 3.23 10.56
N VAL A 6 23.40 4.39 10.42
CA VAL A 6 22.45 4.66 9.32
C VAL A 6 23.09 4.54 7.92
N PRO A 7 24.33 5.01 7.68
CA PRO A 7 24.98 4.81 6.38
C PRO A 7 25.12 3.33 6.00
N ASP A 8 25.55 2.47 6.92
CA ASP A 8 25.68 1.03 6.68
C ASP A 8 24.31 0.39 6.37
N LEU A 9 23.23 0.85 6.99
CA LEU A 9 21.89 0.38 6.67
C LEU A 9 21.49 0.76 5.25
N VAL A 10 21.72 2.01 4.83
CA VAL A 10 21.30 2.52 3.51
C VAL A 10 22.12 1.91 2.38
N GLU A 11 23.38 1.53 2.63
CA GLU A 11 24.21 0.79 1.66
C GLU A 11 23.73 -0.64 1.45
N ASN A 12 23.18 -1.29 2.49
CA ASN A 12 22.80 -2.70 2.45
C ASN A 12 21.29 -2.93 2.21
N TYR A 13 20.44 -1.92 2.43
CA TYR A 13 18.98 -2.05 2.36
C TYR A 13 18.33 -0.89 1.63
N ASN A 14 17.17 -1.17 1.04
CA ASN A 14 16.39 -0.17 0.33
C ASN A 14 15.98 0.99 1.28
N SER A 15 16.24 2.22 0.85
CA SER A 15 15.98 3.42 1.65
C SER A 15 14.51 3.61 2.01
N ASP A 16 13.59 3.19 1.16
CA ASP A 16 12.15 3.34 1.40
C ASP A 16 11.64 2.31 2.40
N ALA A 17 12.19 1.09 2.36
CA ALA A 17 11.94 0.09 3.40
C ALA A 17 12.40 0.58 4.78
N LEU A 18 13.59 1.21 4.85
CA LEU A 18 14.11 1.80 6.08
C LEU A 18 13.23 2.97 6.56
N ARG A 19 12.87 3.90 5.66
CA ARG A 19 11.97 5.02 5.98
C ARG A 19 10.64 4.54 6.52
N TYR A 20 10.02 3.59 5.83
CA TYR A 20 8.75 2.99 6.28
C TYR A 20 8.89 2.39 7.67
N PHE A 21 9.90 1.55 7.89
CA PHE A 21 10.14 0.90 9.18
C PHE A 21 10.31 1.92 10.31
N PHE A 22 11.09 2.97 10.10
CA PHE A 22 11.27 4.00 11.12
C PHE A 22 10.01 4.83 11.36
N LEU A 23 9.19 5.09 10.34
CA LEU A 23 7.92 5.81 10.51
C LEU A 23 6.93 5.01 11.35
N ILE A 24 6.79 3.71 11.11
CA ILE A 24 5.81 2.88 11.85
C ILE A 24 6.29 2.45 13.25
N ASN A 25 7.61 2.48 13.49
CA ASN A 25 8.23 2.16 14.79
C ASN A 25 8.75 3.39 15.53
N SER A 26 8.45 4.59 15.02
CA SER A 26 8.90 5.85 15.62
C SER A 26 8.48 5.93 17.09
N PRO A 27 9.38 6.34 18.00
CA PRO A 27 9.11 6.42 19.43
C PRO A 27 8.24 7.64 19.76
N GLU A 28 7.06 7.76 19.16
CA GLU A 28 6.16 8.90 19.34
C GLU A 28 5.61 8.98 20.79
N LYS A 29 5.55 7.85 21.49
CA LYS A 29 4.99 7.75 22.86
C LYS A 29 5.86 7.00 23.86
N ARG A 30 6.82 6.20 23.40
CA ARG A 30 7.75 5.40 24.21
C ARG A 30 8.98 5.05 23.39
N ASP A 31 10.11 4.83 24.05
CA ASP A 31 11.32 4.36 23.38
C ASP A 31 11.09 3.01 22.68
N THR A 32 11.64 2.89 21.47
CA THR A 32 11.58 1.69 20.64
C THR A 32 13.00 1.27 20.28
N ASP A 33 13.34 0.00 20.54
CA ASP A 33 14.61 -0.58 20.10
C ASP A 33 14.49 -1.09 18.65
N PHE A 34 15.56 -0.94 17.88
CA PHE A 34 15.62 -1.51 16.53
C PHE A 34 15.76 -3.03 16.60
N SER A 35 14.93 -3.74 15.85
CA SER A 35 15.02 -5.19 15.65
C SER A 35 15.06 -5.54 14.17
N TRP A 36 16.11 -6.26 13.75
CA TRP A 36 16.23 -6.78 12.40
C TRP A 36 15.05 -7.68 12.00
N GLN A 37 14.57 -8.48 12.94
CA GLN A 37 13.42 -9.35 12.71
C GLN A 37 12.16 -8.53 12.45
N GLU A 38 11.93 -7.45 13.21
CA GLU A 38 10.79 -6.56 13.02
C GLU A 38 10.89 -5.79 11.70
N PHE A 39 12.09 -5.35 11.32
CA PHE A 39 12.34 -4.72 10.03
C PHE A 39 11.95 -5.63 8.86
N VAL A 40 12.46 -6.87 8.86
CA VAL A 40 12.14 -7.85 7.81
C VAL A 40 10.65 -8.18 7.80
N ASN A 41 10.04 -8.39 8.97
CA ASN A 41 8.62 -8.72 9.08
C ASN A 41 7.72 -7.59 8.55
N SER A 42 8.03 -6.34 8.93
CA SER A 42 7.29 -5.16 8.50
C SER A 42 7.39 -4.96 6.99
N ASN A 43 8.60 -5.03 6.44
CA ASN A 43 8.83 -4.92 5.00
C ASN A 43 8.09 -6.02 4.23
N ASN A 44 8.21 -7.27 4.67
CA ASN A 44 7.62 -8.41 3.96
C ASN A 44 6.09 -8.44 4.08
N GLY A 45 5.52 -8.09 5.23
CA GLY A 45 4.08 -8.11 5.45
C GLY A 45 3.35 -6.95 4.77
N GLU A 46 3.86 -5.73 4.92
CA GLU A 46 3.16 -4.51 4.49
C GLU A 46 3.64 -4.07 3.10
N LEU A 47 4.92 -3.72 2.96
CA LEU A 47 5.44 -3.19 1.69
C LEU A 47 5.35 -4.23 0.56
N LEU A 48 5.88 -5.44 0.78
CA LEU A 48 5.83 -6.51 -0.21
C LEU A 48 4.44 -7.16 -0.25
N GLY A 49 3.96 -7.61 0.90
CA GLY A 49 2.76 -8.46 1.00
C GLY A 49 1.46 -7.73 0.70
N THR A 50 1.35 -6.44 1.05
CA THR A 50 0.10 -5.69 0.90
C THR A 50 0.17 -4.73 -0.28
N TYR A 51 1.13 -3.80 -0.28
CA TYR A 51 1.27 -2.81 -1.34
C TYR A 51 1.81 -3.42 -2.64
N GLY A 52 2.94 -4.15 -2.55
CA GLY A 52 3.60 -4.78 -3.69
C GLY A 52 2.72 -5.82 -4.37
N ASN A 53 1.97 -6.62 -3.60
CA ASN A 53 1.00 -7.57 -4.15
C ASN A 53 -0.07 -6.86 -5.00
N LEU A 54 -0.68 -5.80 -4.47
CA LEU A 54 -1.70 -5.04 -5.19
C LEU A 54 -1.15 -4.42 -6.47
N ALA A 55 -0.01 -3.73 -6.38
CA ALA A 55 0.61 -3.10 -7.54
C ALA A 55 0.96 -4.14 -8.62
N ASN A 56 1.62 -5.23 -8.23
CA ASN A 56 2.03 -6.27 -9.16
C ASN A 56 0.82 -6.93 -9.85
N ARG A 57 -0.19 -7.36 -9.08
CA ARG A 57 -1.34 -8.06 -9.66
C ARG A 57 -2.13 -7.16 -10.59
N THR A 58 -2.34 -5.88 -10.25
CA THR A 58 -3.03 -4.93 -11.12
C THR A 58 -2.24 -4.68 -12.40
N LEU A 59 -0.94 -4.40 -12.32
CA LEU A 59 -0.10 -4.12 -13.49
C LEU A 59 0.04 -5.33 -14.42
N VAL A 60 0.26 -6.53 -13.86
CA VAL A 60 0.32 -7.78 -14.63
C VAL A 60 -1.02 -8.05 -15.31
N PHE A 61 -2.14 -7.79 -14.63
CA PHE A 61 -3.47 -7.94 -15.21
C PHE A 61 -3.70 -6.98 -16.39
N VAL A 62 -3.38 -5.69 -16.22
CA VAL A 62 -3.47 -4.67 -17.27
C VAL A 62 -2.59 -5.02 -18.47
N LYS A 63 -1.35 -5.46 -18.22
CA LYS A 63 -0.44 -5.93 -19.27
C LYS A 63 -1.02 -7.13 -20.03
N LYS A 64 -1.59 -8.09 -19.32
CA LYS A 64 -2.08 -9.36 -19.91
C LYS A 64 -3.37 -9.19 -20.70
N TYR A 65 -4.30 -8.36 -20.24
CA TYR A 65 -5.66 -8.31 -20.78
C TYR A 65 -6.05 -6.98 -21.44
N PHE A 66 -5.29 -5.90 -21.21
CA PHE A 66 -5.63 -4.57 -21.69
C PHE A 66 -4.47 -3.88 -22.43
N ASN A 67 -3.52 -4.65 -22.98
CA ASN A 67 -2.40 -4.14 -23.80
C ASN A 67 -1.64 -2.97 -23.15
N ASN A 68 -1.38 -3.05 -21.84
CA ASN A 68 -0.72 -2.00 -21.05
C ASN A 68 -1.47 -0.67 -20.98
N THR A 69 -2.75 -0.64 -21.36
CA THR A 69 -3.62 0.54 -21.26
C THR A 69 -4.62 0.33 -20.13
N ILE A 70 -4.78 1.31 -19.25
CA ILE A 70 -5.82 1.25 -18.22
C ILE A 70 -7.17 1.35 -18.93
N PRO A 71 -8.08 0.36 -18.76
CA PRO A 71 -9.38 0.41 -19.39
C PRO A 71 -10.24 1.53 -18.80
N SER A 72 -11.05 2.18 -19.62
CA SER A 72 -12.08 3.08 -19.11
C SER A 72 -13.14 2.29 -18.34
N GLY A 73 -13.52 2.77 -17.17
CA GLY A 73 -14.55 2.16 -16.33
C GLY A 73 -15.28 3.21 -15.50
N ASN A 74 -16.21 2.74 -14.66
CA ASN A 74 -16.95 3.63 -13.76
C ASN A 74 -16.22 3.76 -12.42
N ILE A 75 -16.02 4.99 -11.95
CA ILE A 75 -15.46 5.19 -10.61
C ILE A 75 -16.50 4.77 -9.57
N ASP A 76 -16.15 3.81 -8.71
CA ASP A 76 -16.94 3.42 -7.56
C ASP A 76 -17.05 4.59 -6.58
N TYR A 77 -18.29 4.97 -6.27
CA TYR A 77 -18.58 6.11 -5.41
C TYR A 77 -17.95 5.97 -4.02
N ASN A 78 -17.97 4.78 -3.44
CA ASN A 78 -17.43 4.53 -2.10
C ASN A 78 -15.90 4.58 -2.10
N ILE A 79 -15.25 4.02 -3.13
CA ILE A 79 -13.79 4.10 -3.28
C ILE A 79 -13.36 5.56 -3.43
N ASN A 80 -14.00 6.32 -4.33
CA ASN A 80 -13.69 7.74 -4.51
C ASN A 80 -13.89 8.57 -3.23
N LYS A 81 -14.98 8.32 -2.50
CA LYS A 81 -15.24 8.97 -1.21
C LYS A 81 -14.15 8.64 -0.19
N LYS A 82 -13.73 7.37 -0.10
CA LYS A 82 -12.65 6.93 0.79
C LYS A 82 -11.32 7.58 0.41
N ILE A 83 -10.98 7.66 -0.88
CA ILE A 83 -9.76 8.33 -1.36
C ILE A 83 -9.74 9.80 -0.94
N LYS A 84 -10.84 10.53 -1.18
CA LYS A 84 -10.94 11.95 -0.80
C LYS A 84 -10.78 12.16 0.71
N TYR A 85 -11.43 11.30 1.50
CA TYR A 85 -11.28 11.33 2.96
C TYR A 85 -9.85 11.01 3.39
N LEU A 86 -9.24 10.00 2.78
CA LEU A 86 -7.86 9.57 3.07
C LEU A 86 -6.88 10.72 2.84
N TYR A 87 -6.97 11.44 1.72
CA TYR A 87 -6.11 12.61 1.45
C TYR A 87 -6.22 13.67 2.56
N TYR A 88 -7.45 13.98 2.99
CA TYR A 88 -7.69 14.94 4.06
C TYR A 88 -7.14 14.45 5.41
N SER A 89 -7.48 13.22 5.80
CA SER A 89 -7.11 12.64 7.10
C SER A 89 -5.60 12.46 7.23
N VAL A 90 -4.96 11.86 6.22
CA VAL A 90 -3.50 11.67 6.16
C VAL A 90 -2.79 13.02 6.18
N GLY A 91 -3.27 14.01 5.40
CA GLY A 91 -2.70 15.35 5.41
C GLY A 91 -2.70 15.98 6.81
N ASN A 92 -3.84 15.92 7.50
CA ASN A 92 -3.96 16.40 8.87
C ASN A 92 -3.05 15.63 9.85
N HIS A 93 -2.90 14.31 9.70
CA HIS A 93 -1.98 13.54 10.53
C HIS A 93 -0.52 13.95 10.31
N ILE A 94 -0.11 14.18 9.07
CA ILE A 94 1.23 14.65 8.70
C ILE A 94 1.49 16.04 9.29
N GLU A 95 0.57 16.99 9.16
CA GLU A 95 0.70 18.35 9.70
C GLU A 95 0.86 18.39 11.23
N ASN A 96 0.23 17.43 11.92
CA ASN A 96 0.33 17.28 13.37
C ASN A 96 1.52 16.39 13.81
N GLY A 97 2.37 15.94 12.88
CA GLY A 97 3.53 15.08 13.18
C GLY A 97 3.19 13.63 13.54
N ASN A 98 1.95 13.19 13.33
CA ASN A 98 1.46 11.84 13.62
C ASN A 98 1.71 10.89 12.43
N PHE A 99 2.97 10.72 12.03
CA PHE A 99 3.31 10.00 10.80
C PHE A 99 2.96 8.52 10.86
N LYS A 100 3.09 7.88 12.03
CA LYS A 100 2.71 6.49 12.20
C LYS A 100 1.24 6.26 11.84
N ILE A 101 0.36 7.09 12.39
CA ILE A 101 -1.09 7.00 12.15
C ILE A 101 -1.41 7.26 10.69
N ALA A 102 -0.77 8.27 10.08
CA ALA A 102 -0.92 8.57 8.66
C ALA A 102 -0.62 7.36 7.77
N VAL A 103 0.51 6.68 8.03
CA VAL A 103 0.92 5.49 7.28
C VAL A 103 -0.01 4.30 7.54
N GLU A 104 -0.40 4.06 8.79
CA GLU A 104 -1.36 3.00 9.14
C GLU A 104 -2.71 3.17 8.41
N GLU A 105 -3.19 4.41 8.27
CA GLU A 105 -4.43 4.72 7.54
C GLU A 105 -4.30 4.41 6.04
N ILE A 106 -3.16 4.77 5.42
CA ILE A 106 -2.86 4.43 4.02
C ILE A 106 -2.86 2.91 3.82
N PHE A 107 -2.18 2.15 4.68
CA PHE A 107 -2.14 0.69 4.56
C PHE A 107 -3.49 0.04 4.83
N SER A 108 -4.30 0.59 5.73
CA SER A 108 -5.70 0.18 5.91
C SER A 108 -6.51 0.36 4.62
N PHE A 109 -6.34 1.49 3.94
CA PHE A 109 -6.97 1.72 2.64
C PHE A 109 -6.50 0.73 1.57
N ILE A 110 -5.18 0.51 1.44
CA ILE A 110 -4.61 -0.47 0.49
C ILE A 110 -5.17 -1.88 0.73
N ARG A 111 -5.26 -2.32 2.00
CA ARG A 111 -5.91 -3.61 2.34
C ARG A 111 -7.35 -3.67 1.88
N SER A 112 -8.09 -2.56 1.99
CA SER A 112 -9.47 -2.50 1.51
C SER A 112 -9.58 -2.62 -0.02
N ILE A 113 -8.61 -2.08 -0.76
CA ILE A 113 -8.55 -2.23 -2.23
C ILE A 113 -8.12 -3.64 -2.63
N ASN A 114 -7.20 -4.25 -1.88
CA ASN A 114 -6.87 -5.67 -2.06
C ASN A 114 -8.13 -6.54 -1.92
N LYS A 115 -8.88 -6.34 -0.85
CA LYS A 115 -10.15 -7.03 -0.63
C LYS A 115 -11.16 -6.77 -1.76
N TYR A 116 -11.32 -5.53 -2.20
CA TYR A 116 -12.23 -5.17 -3.31
C TYR A 116 -11.91 -5.96 -4.58
N PHE A 117 -10.64 -5.98 -4.99
CA PHE A 117 -10.23 -6.67 -6.21
C PHE A 117 -10.39 -8.20 -6.06
N ASP A 118 -10.19 -8.76 -4.87
CA ASP A 118 -10.45 -10.19 -4.63
C ASP A 118 -11.95 -10.52 -4.70
N GLU A 119 -12.81 -9.68 -4.12
CA GLU A 119 -14.27 -9.82 -4.16
C GLU A 119 -14.83 -9.66 -5.58
N LYS A 120 -14.22 -8.79 -6.39
CA LYS A 120 -14.63 -8.56 -7.79
C LYS A 120 -14.15 -9.63 -8.75
N THR A 121 -13.17 -10.45 -8.38
CA THR A 121 -12.70 -11.59 -9.16
C THR A 121 -12.43 -11.25 -10.64
N PRO A 122 -11.57 -10.26 -10.97
CA PRO A 122 -11.37 -9.80 -12.35
C PRO A 122 -10.94 -10.92 -13.31
N TRP A 123 -10.26 -11.96 -12.80
CA TRP A 123 -9.88 -13.14 -13.57
C TRP A 123 -11.07 -14.00 -14.05
N ILE A 124 -12.25 -13.83 -13.45
CA ILE A 124 -13.51 -14.45 -13.89
C ILE A 124 -14.26 -13.45 -14.79
N THR A 125 -14.44 -12.22 -14.33
CA THR A 125 -15.24 -11.21 -15.05
C THR A 125 -14.64 -10.82 -16.39
N ILE A 126 -13.33 -11.00 -16.61
CA ILE A 126 -12.72 -10.82 -17.93
C ILE A 126 -13.38 -11.66 -19.03
N ASN A 127 -13.89 -12.86 -18.68
CA ASN A 127 -14.56 -13.76 -19.62
C ASN A 127 -16.10 -13.70 -19.52
N SER A 128 -16.66 -13.37 -18.36
CA SER A 128 -18.11 -13.38 -18.13
C SER A 128 -18.79 -12.01 -18.26
N ASN A 129 -18.11 -10.92 -17.87
CA ASN A 129 -18.63 -9.55 -17.90
C ASN A 129 -17.48 -8.53 -18.02
N LEU A 130 -17.11 -8.24 -19.28
CA LEU A 130 -15.96 -7.38 -19.57
C LEU A 130 -16.10 -5.96 -18.99
N GLU A 131 -17.30 -5.39 -18.96
CA GLU A 131 -17.50 -4.03 -18.43
C GLU A 131 -17.29 -3.96 -16.91
N GLU A 132 -17.68 -5.00 -16.17
CA GLU A 132 -17.37 -5.11 -14.74
C GLU A 132 -15.87 -5.32 -14.52
N CYS A 133 -15.21 -6.12 -15.35
CA CYS A 133 -13.75 -6.29 -15.28
C CYS A 133 -13.02 -4.96 -15.51
N LYS A 134 -13.38 -4.20 -16.55
CA LYS A 134 -12.81 -2.89 -16.83
C LYS A 134 -13.00 -1.93 -15.66
N THR A 135 -14.23 -1.90 -15.11
CA THR A 135 -14.56 -1.11 -13.92
C THR A 135 -13.72 -1.51 -12.71
N THR A 136 -13.52 -2.80 -12.47
CA THR A 136 -12.69 -3.29 -11.35
C THR A 136 -11.24 -2.84 -11.47
N ILE A 137 -10.66 -2.90 -12.68
CA ILE A 137 -9.26 -2.52 -12.92
C ILE A 137 -9.06 -1.00 -12.96
N TYR A 138 -10.10 -0.25 -13.30
CA TYR A 138 -10.08 1.22 -13.31
C TYR A 138 -10.12 1.84 -11.91
N ASN A 139 -10.72 1.14 -10.93
CA ASN A 139 -10.82 1.57 -9.53
C ASN A 139 -9.61 1.17 -8.69
#